data_AF-A0A1M6EKK2-F1
#
_entry.id   AF-A0A1M6EKK2-F1
#
_cell.length_a   1.000
_cell.length_b   1.000
_cell.length_c   1.000
_cell.angle_alpha   90.00
_cell.angle_beta   90.00
_cell.angle_gamma   90.00
#
_symmetry.space_group_name_H-M   'P 1'
#
loop_
_entity.id
_entity.type
_entity.pdbx_description
1 polymer ?
#
loop_
_entity_poly.entity_id
_entity_poly.type
_entity_poly.pdbx_seq_one_letter_code
_entity_poly.pdbx_strand_id
1 'polypeptide(L)'
;MENNFNEKYDQAQDKANKEILDKSKKEMEKQESSKSNKKDEEESEEDKQRRLQELVLDKHTKVCLCKAIPRLKIKEAIANGADTVEKVQKATGAGSGGCGGRRCTPKIQELLEKQLNQ
;
A
#
# COMPACT_ATOMS: atom_id res chain seq x y z
N MET A 1 3.65 -66.70 -0.92
CA MET A 1 3.94 -66.02 0.36
C MET A 1 4.53 -64.66 0.04
N GLU A 2 3.70 -63.71 -0.35
CA GLU A 2 4.06 -62.30 -0.55
C GLU A 2 2.82 -61.53 -0.15
N ASN A 3 2.83 -60.86 1.02
CA ASN A 3 1.85 -59.83 1.47
C ASN A 3 2.10 -59.49 2.95
N ASN A 4 3.28 -58.94 3.28
CA ASN A 4 3.50 -58.36 4.62
C ASN A 4 4.60 -57.27 4.64
N PHE A 5 5.13 -56.88 3.48
CA PHE A 5 6.20 -55.88 3.36
C PHE A 5 5.66 -54.50 2.98
N ASN A 6 4.78 -54.41 1.97
CA ASN A 6 4.22 -53.13 1.52
C ASN A 6 3.28 -52.48 2.55
N GLU A 7 2.50 -53.26 3.30
CA GLU A 7 1.53 -52.71 4.25
C GLU A 7 2.18 -51.99 5.43
N LYS A 8 3.36 -52.47 5.88
CA LYS A 8 4.14 -51.78 6.92
C LYS A 8 4.84 -50.52 6.39
N TYR A 9 5.18 -50.50 5.10
CA TYR A 9 5.80 -49.36 4.44
C TYR A 9 4.78 -48.24 4.21
N ASP A 10 3.58 -48.56 3.74
CA ASP A 10 2.48 -47.61 3.54
C ASP A 10 2.03 -46.99 4.88
N GLN A 11 1.88 -47.81 5.93
CA GLN A 11 1.56 -47.31 7.28
C GLN A 11 2.63 -46.38 7.86
N ALA A 12 3.90 -46.57 7.50
CA ALA A 12 4.99 -45.70 7.92
C ALA A 12 5.01 -44.40 7.12
N GLN A 13 4.75 -44.46 5.81
CA GLN A 13 4.65 -43.29 4.94
C GLN A 13 3.46 -42.40 5.31
N ASP A 14 2.30 -42.97 5.62
CA ASP A 14 1.10 -42.23 6.02
C ASP A 14 1.28 -41.49 7.35
N LYS A 15 1.98 -42.09 8.31
CA LYS A 15 2.28 -41.44 9.59
C LYS A 15 3.23 -40.26 9.41
N ALA A 16 4.27 -40.44 8.61
CA ALA A 16 5.21 -39.36 8.29
C ALA A 16 4.51 -38.20 7.57
N ASN A 17 3.64 -38.51 6.60
CA ASN A 17 2.89 -37.51 5.85
C ASN A 17 1.87 -36.77 6.72
N LYS A 18 1.18 -37.47 7.64
CA LYS A 18 0.27 -36.85 8.60
C LYS A 18 1.00 -35.88 9.53
N GLU A 19 2.18 -36.26 10.01
CA GLU A 19 2.96 -35.43 10.91
C GLU A 19 3.54 -34.18 10.20
N ILE A 20 3.89 -34.30 8.92
CA ILE A 20 4.26 -33.17 8.06
C ILE A 20 3.05 -32.24 7.86
N LEU A 21 1.87 -32.79 7.58
CA LEU A 21 0.65 -32.00 7.38
C LEU A 21 0.26 -31.21 8.64
N ASP A 22 0.39 -31.82 9.82
CA ASP A 22 0.07 -31.19 11.10
C ASP A 22 1.10 -30.11 11.47
N LYS A 23 2.39 -30.30 11.12
CA LYS A 23 3.45 -29.28 11.27
C LYS A 23 3.19 -28.08 10.35
N SER A 24 2.86 -28.32 9.08
CA SER A 24 2.54 -27.26 8.11
C SER A 24 1.29 -26.48 8.51
N LYS A 25 0.25 -27.12 9.05
CA LYS A 25 -0.96 -26.42 9.55
C LYS A 25 -0.66 -25.48 10.71
N LYS A 26 0.15 -25.91 11.68
CA LYS A 26 0.59 -25.05 12.79
C LYS A 26 1.42 -23.85 12.34
N GLU A 27 2.20 -23.99 11.28
CA GLU A 27 2.95 -22.87 10.70
C GLU A 27 2.04 -21.87 9.98
N MET A 28 1.01 -22.36 9.27
CA MET A 28 0.00 -21.53 8.62
C MET A 28 -0.83 -20.72 9.65
N GLU A 29 -1.28 -21.34 10.75
CA GLU A 29 -2.00 -20.65 11.84
C GLU A 29 -1.16 -19.54 12.48
N LYS A 30 0.17 -19.71 12.52
CA LYS A 30 1.12 -18.70 13.03
C LYS A 30 1.30 -17.52 12.09
N GLN A 31 1.07 -17.71 10.79
CA GLN A 31 1.09 -16.61 9.81
C GLN A 31 -0.21 -15.81 9.82
N GLU A 32 -1.32 -16.40 10.25
CA GLU A 32 -2.59 -15.69 10.45
C GLU A 32 -2.55 -14.77 11.68
N SER A 33 -1.82 -15.14 12.74
CA SER A 33 -1.72 -14.36 13.98
C SER A 33 -0.89 -13.07 13.88
N SER A 34 -0.29 -12.76 12.73
CA SER A 34 0.51 -11.54 12.51
C SER A 34 -0.17 -10.50 11.62
N LYS A 35 -1.42 -10.72 11.19
CA LYS A 35 -2.27 -9.72 10.52
C LYS A 35 -3.38 -9.23 11.45
N SER A 36 -2.99 -8.58 12.54
CA SER A 36 -3.84 -7.62 13.25
C SER A 36 -3.39 -6.23 12.79
N ASN A 37 -4.20 -5.42 12.13
CA ASN A 37 -5.47 -4.92 12.67
C ASN A 37 -6.55 -4.72 11.60
N LYS A 38 -7.73 -5.26 11.94
CA LYS A 38 -9.04 -4.80 11.51
C LYS A 38 -9.19 -3.30 11.76
N LYS A 39 -9.61 -2.57 10.73
CA LYS A 39 -10.61 -1.49 10.79
C LYS A 39 -11.21 -1.33 9.39
N ASP A 40 -12.46 -1.76 9.32
CA ASP A 40 -13.54 -1.30 8.45
C ASP A 40 -13.54 -1.66 6.95
N GLU A 41 -14.68 -2.26 6.57
CA GLU A 41 -15.37 -2.20 5.28
C GLU A 41 -14.97 -3.19 4.16
N GLU A 42 -15.97 -3.95 3.73
CA GLU A 42 -16.03 -4.69 2.47
C GLU A 42 -15.98 -3.67 1.32
N GLU A 43 -14.78 -3.20 1.03
CA GLU A 43 -14.48 -2.33 -0.10
C GLU A 43 -14.75 -3.10 -1.41
N SER A 44 -15.67 -2.59 -2.24
CA SER A 44 -15.96 -3.22 -3.54
C SER A 44 -14.68 -3.28 -4.40
N GLU A 45 -14.51 -4.35 -5.18
CA GLU A 45 -13.37 -4.46 -6.11
C GLU A 45 -13.31 -3.26 -7.08
N GLU A 46 -14.45 -2.62 -7.36
CA GLU A 46 -14.50 -1.38 -8.13
C GLU A 46 -13.89 -0.19 -7.37
N ASP A 47 -14.17 -0.02 -6.07
CA ASP A 47 -13.57 1.03 -5.24
C ASP A 47 -12.06 0.88 -5.14
N LYS A 48 -11.60 -0.36 -4.97
CA LYS A 48 -10.18 -0.68 -4.91
C LYS A 48 -9.50 -0.34 -6.23
N GLN A 49 -10.15 -0.68 -7.35
CA GLN A 49 -9.66 -0.33 -8.67
C GLN A 49 -9.65 1.19 -8.90
N ARG A 50 -10.69 1.92 -8.47
CA ARG A 50 -10.74 3.40 -8.53
C ARG A 50 -9.62 4.04 -7.71
N ARG A 51 -9.42 3.58 -6.46
CA ARG A 51 -8.33 4.06 -5.59
C ARG A 51 -6.95 3.77 -6.18
N LEU A 52 -6.75 2.56 -6.72
CA LEU A 52 -5.51 2.19 -7.38
C LEU A 52 -5.23 3.08 -8.60
N GLN A 53 -6.24 3.34 -9.44
CA GLN A 53 -6.13 4.23 -10.59
C GLN A 53 -5.73 5.66 -10.18
N GLU A 54 -6.37 6.24 -9.16
CA GLU A 54 -6.03 7.59 -8.68
C GLU A 54 -4.60 7.64 -8.10
N LEU A 55 -4.19 6.62 -7.36
CA LEU A 55 -2.81 6.51 -6.84
C LEU A 55 -1.77 6.43 -7.97
N VAL A 56 -2.06 5.69 -9.03
CA VAL A 56 -1.19 5.63 -10.22
C VAL A 56 -1.10 7.00 -10.87
N LEU A 57 -2.23 7.71 -11.04
CA LEU A 57 -2.25 9.07 -11.57
C LEU A 57 -1.47 10.04 -10.69
N ASP A 58 -1.56 9.93 -9.37
CA ASP A 58 -0.84 10.77 -8.41
C ASP A 58 0.68 10.64 -8.51
N LYS A 59 1.19 9.42 -8.73
CA LYS A 59 2.62 9.16 -8.87
C LYS A 59 3.21 9.76 -10.15
N HIS A 60 2.44 9.74 -11.23
CA HIS A 60 2.92 10.16 -12.55
C HIS A 60 2.69 11.64 -12.82
N THR A 61 1.58 12.21 -12.33
CA THR A 61 1.23 13.62 -12.54
C THR A 61 2.19 14.54 -11.79
N LYS A 62 2.86 15.45 -12.50
CA LYS A 62 3.78 16.42 -11.89
C LYS A 62 3.06 17.72 -11.57
N VAL A 63 3.10 18.13 -10.31
CA VAL A 63 2.60 19.43 -9.85
C VAL A 63 3.67 20.50 -10.02
N CYS A 64 4.91 20.24 -9.56
CA CYS A 64 6.04 21.13 -9.79
C CYS A 64 6.86 20.65 -10.98
N LEU A 65 6.68 21.30 -12.14
CA LEU A 65 7.30 20.90 -13.39
C LEU A 65 8.84 21.07 -13.40
N CYS A 66 9.38 22.17 -12.83
CA CYS A 66 10.85 22.38 -12.81
C CYS A 66 11.59 21.50 -11.79
N LYS A 67 10.89 21.03 -10.76
CA LYS A 67 11.47 20.17 -9.71
C LYS A 67 11.01 18.71 -9.83
N ALA A 68 10.22 18.40 -10.87
CA ALA A 68 9.61 17.10 -11.11
C ALA A 68 8.86 16.51 -9.88
N ILE A 69 8.22 17.35 -9.06
CA ILE A 69 7.53 16.89 -7.83
C ILE A 69 6.14 16.35 -8.20
N PRO A 70 5.83 15.07 -7.89
CA PRO A 70 4.56 14.45 -8.23
C PRO A 70 3.41 14.92 -7.33
N ARG A 71 2.18 14.76 -7.81
CA ARG A 71 0.94 15.06 -7.09
C ARG A 71 0.83 14.24 -5.80
N LEU A 72 1.29 12.97 -5.82
CA LEU A 72 1.36 12.12 -4.64
C LEU A 72 2.09 12.80 -3.47
N LYS A 73 3.31 13.31 -3.72
CA LYS A 73 4.15 13.92 -2.67
C LYS A 73 3.50 15.19 -2.09
N ILE A 74 2.74 15.93 -2.90
CA ILE A 74 1.97 17.08 -2.42
C ILE A 74 0.82 16.62 -1.51
N LYS A 75 0.03 15.63 -1.94
CA LYS A 75 -1.07 15.06 -1.15
C LYS A 75 -0.57 14.42 0.16
N GLU A 76 0.56 13.72 0.13
CA GLU A 76 1.20 13.17 1.33
C GLU A 76 1.61 14.28 2.32
N ALA A 77 2.17 15.39 1.83
CA ALA A 77 2.51 16.51 2.70
C ALA A 77 1.26 17.10 3.38
N ILE A 78 0.16 17.24 2.65
CA ILE A 78 -1.12 17.74 3.18
C ILE A 78 -1.68 16.76 4.21
N ALA A 79 -1.70 15.45 3.90
CA ALA A 79 -2.12 14.40 4.84
C ALA A 79 -1.27 14.36 6.12
N ASN A 80 0.01 14.75 6.04
CA ASN A 80 0.91 14.91 7.17
C ASN A 80 0.77 16.27 7.90
N GLY A 81 -0.28 17.05 7.61
CA GLY A 81 -0.62 18.29 8.31
C GLY A 81 -0.10 19.58 7.68
N ALA A 82 0.40 19.55 6.45
CA ALA A 82 0.71 20.78 5.72
C ALA A 82 -0.56 21.44 5.18
N ASP A 83 -1.14 22.36 5.96
CA ASP A 83 -2.42 23.04 5.67
C ASP A 83 -2.28 24.40 4.95
N THR A 84 -1.05 24.84 4.64
CA THR A 84 -0.81 26.05 3.83
C THR A 84 0.15 25.76 2.67
N VAL A 85 0.11 26.62 1.64
CA VAL A 85 1.03 26.55 0.49
C VAL A 85 2.48 26.55 0.96
N GLU A 86 2.83 27.42 1.92
CA GLU A 86 4.18 27.55 2.45
C GLU A 86 4.62 26.28 3.17
N LYS A 87 3.74 25.67 3.99
CA LYS A 87 4.03 24.40 4.67
C LYS A 87 4.24 23.28 3.64
N VAL A 88 3.41 23.20 2.61
CA VAL A 88 3.57 22.22 1.52
C VAL A 88 4.88 22.43 0.77
N GLN A 89 5.21 23.67 0.41
CA GLN A 89 6.45 24.01 -0.27
C GLN A 89 7.67 23.64 0.60
N LYS A 90 7.64 23.95 1.89
CA LYS A 90 8.68 23.57 2.85
C LYS A 90 8.85 22.05 2.96
N ALA A 91 7.75 21.31 3.03
CA ALA A 91 7.78 19.85 3.16
C ALA A 91 8.25 19.15 1.87
N THR A 92 7.92 19.70 0.70
CA THR A 92 8.12 19.00 -0.58
C THR A 92 9.28 19.52 -1.42
N GLY A 93 9.74 20.75 -1.16
CA GLY A 93 10.69 21.48 -2.01
C GLY A 93 10.05 22.06 -3.28
N ALA A 94 8.72 22.05 -3.40
CA ALA A 94 8.04 22.77 -4.48
C ALA A 94 8.20 24.28 -4.28
N GLY A 95 8.16 25.04 -5.36
CA GLY A 95 8.33 26.49 -5.30
C GLY A 95 9.78 26.97 -5.32
N SER A 96 10.74 26.15 -4.90
CA SER A 96 12.15 26.55 -4.74
C SER A 96 13.03 26.40 -6.00
N GLY A 97 12.43 26.09 -7.16
CA GLY A 97 13.16 25.98 -8.44
C GLY A 97 13.29 27.33 -9.15
N GLY A 98 13.98 27.35 -10.30
CA GLY A 98 14.22 28.59 -11.06
C GLY A 98 12.98 29.36 -11.54
N CYS A 99 11.79 28.74 -11.48
CA CYS A 99 10.53 29.44 -11.77
C CYS A 99 9.88 30.10 -10.53
N GLY A 100 10.47 29.98 -9.34
CA GLY A 100 9.99 30.63 -8.10
C GLY A 100 8.54 30.30 -7.74
N GLY A 101 8.10 29.04 -7.95
CA GLY A 101 6.74 28.62 -7.63
C GLY A 101 5.62 29.08 -8.56
N ARG A 102 5.88 29.98 -9.50
CA ARG A 102 4.88 30.55 -10.43
C ARG A 102 3.94 29.53 -11.09
N ARG A 103 4.43 28.32 -11.38
CA ARG A 103 3.65 27.26 -12.06
C ARG A 103 2.95 26.26 -11.13
N CYS A 104 3.48 26.05 -9.92
CA CYS A 104 2.98 25.00 -9.04
C CYS A 104 2.18 25.55 -7.85
N THR A 105 2.45 26.77 -7.41
CA THR A 105 1.72 27.42 -6.32
C THR A 105 0.19 27.41 -6.51
N PRO A 106 -0.39 27.84 -7.65
CA PRO A 106 -1.85 27.77 -7.83
C PRO A 106 -2.38 26.34 -7.75
N LYS A 107 -1.67 25.36 -8.34
CA LYS A 107 -2.06 23.95 -8.27
C LYS A 107 -1.98 23.36 -6.84
N ILE A 108 -1.02 23.81 -6.03
CA ILE A 108 -0.90 23.42 -4.63
C ILE A 108 -2.10 23.97 -3.84
N GLN A 109 -2.46 25.22 -4.09
CA GLN A 109 -3.63 25.85 -3.47
C GLN A 109 -4.92 25.09 -3.80
N GLU A 110 -5.15 24.76 -5.08
CA GLU A 110 -6.31 23.94 -5.48
C GLU A 110 -6.36 22.57 -4.79
N LEU A 111 -5.19 21.93 -4.56
CA LEU A 111 -5.12 20.65 -3.86
C LEU A 111 -5.45 20.78 -2.37
N LEU A 112 -4.97 21.85 -1.73
CA LEU A 112 -5.31 22.18 -0.34
C LEU A 112 -6.81 22.40 -0.18
N GLU A 113 -7.40 23.25 -1.03
CA GLU A 113 -8.84 23.54 -1.02
C GLU A 113 -9.66 22.25 -1.20
N LYS A 114 -9.25 21.37 -2.11
CA LYS A 114 -9.92 20.09 -2.35
C LYS A 114 -9.79 19.10 -1.20
N GLN A 115 -8.77 19.17 -0.35
CA GLN A 115 -8.55 18.19 0.72
C GLN A 115 -8.99 18.68 2.10
N LEU A 116 -8.97 20.00 2.33
CA LEU A 116 -9.35 20.58 3.62
C LEU A 116 -10.84 20.94 3.72
N ASN A 117 -11.53 21.06 2.59
CA ASN A 117 -12.95 21.38 2.54
C ASN A 117 -13.82 20.16 2.15
N GLN A 118 -13.40 18.94 2.50
CA GLN A 118 -14.16 17.71 2.27
C GLN A 118 -15.13 17.41 3.40
#